data_AF-A0AAD9D1S4-F1
#
_entry.id   AF-A0AAD9D1S4-F1
#
_cell.length_a   1.000
_cell.length_b   1.000
_cell.length_c   1.000
_cell.angle_alpha   90.00
_cell.angle_beta   90.00
_cell.angle_gamma   90.00
#
_symmetry.space_group_name_H-M   'P 1'
#
loop_
_entity.id
_entity.type
_entity.pdbx_description
1 polymer ?
#
loop_
_entity_poly.entity_id
_entity_poly.type
_entity_poly.pdbx_seq_one_letter_code
_entity_poly.pdbx_strand_id
1 'polypeptide(L)'
;MSQSLRPYLQAVRSSLTSALTLSNFASQTAERHNVPEIEAQTSPEVLLTPLTIARNENERVLIEPSINSVRISIKIKQADEIEHILVHKFTRFLTQRAESFFILRRKPIKVRDTHHESVQRSFHGLQCHVACN
;
A
#
# COMPACT_ATOMS: atom_id res chain seq x y z
N MET A 1 -8.10 -25.70 4.58
CA MET A 1 -8.79 -24.79 3.64
C MET A 1 -7.78 -23.88 2.91
N SER A 2 -7.03 -24.44 1.95
CA SER A 2 -6.00 -23.72 1.16
C SER A 2 -6.51 -23.23 -0.22
N GLN A 3 -7.73 -23.60 -0.62
CA GLN A 3 -8.21 -23.40 -2.00
C GLN A 3 -8.42 -21.93 -2.39
N SER A 4 -8.78 -21.05 -1.44
CA SER A 4 -9.03 -19.62 -1.72
C SER A 4 -7.80 -18.71 -1.62
N LEU A 5 -6.67 -19.18 -1.08
CA LEU A 5 -5.47 -18.35 -0.92
C LEU A 5 -4.80 -18.08 -2.27
N ARG A 6 -4.64 -19.11 -3.09
CA ARG A 6 -4.01 -19.02 -4.41
C ARG A 6 -4.73 -18.02 -5.34
N PRO A 7 -6.07 -18.09 -5.53
CA PRO A 7 -6.77 -17.11 -6.37
C PRO A 7 -6.73 -15.70 -5.78
N TYR A 8 -6.76 -15.55 -4.45
CA TYR A 8 -6.61 -14.25 -3.80
C TYR A 8 -5.24 -13.61 -4.09
N LEU A 9 -4.15 -14.35 -3.91
CA LEU A 9 -2.81 -13.85 -4.21
C LEU A 9 -2.60 -13.57 -5.70
N GLN A 10 -3.22 -14.37 -6.57
CA GLN A 10 -3.18 -14.12 -8.01
C GLN A 10 -3.92 -12.82 -8.37
N ALA A 11 -5.12 -12.58 -7.82
CA ALA A 11 -5.86 -11.34 -8.02
C ALA A 11 -5.07 -10.13 -7.51
N VAL A 12 -4.47 -10.21 -6.31
CA VAL A 12 -3.62 -9.15 -5.76
C VAL A 12 -2.42 -8.89 -6.67
N ARG A 13 -1.75 -9.93 -7.14
CA ARG A 13 -0.59 -9.79 -8.05
C ARG A 13 -0.99 -9.10 -9.35
N SER A 14 -2.05 -9.57 -10.02
CA SER A 14 -2.51 -8.99 -11.28
C SER A 14 -2.91 -7.52 -11.12
N SER A 15 -3.65 -7.18 -10.05
CA SER A 15 -4.04 -5.80 -9.78
C SER A 15 -2.85 -4.90 -9.44
N LEU A 16 -1.85 -5.41 -8.72
CA LEU A 16 -0.62 -4.66 -8.46
C LEU A 16 0.20 -4.45 -9.73
N THR A 17 0.30 -5.43 -10.62
CA THR A 17 0.98 -5.27 -11.91
C THR A 17 0.33 -4.16 -12.74
N SER A 18 -1.00 -4.07 -12.75
CA SER A 18 -1.71 -2.98 -13.42
C SER A 18 -1.58 -1.63 -12.68
N ALA A 19 -1.58 -1.62 -11.35
CA ALA A 19 -1.47 -0.38 -10.57
C ALA A 19 -0.04 0.22 -10.61
N LEU A 20 0.98 -0.62 -10.76
CA LEU A 20 2.40 -0.20 -10.77
C LEU A 20 2.88 0.36 -12.12
N THR A 21 1.98 0.67 -13.05
CA THR A 21 2.30 1.40 -14.30
C THR A 21 2.47 2.90 -14.03
N LEU A 22 3.46 3.23 -13.20
CA LEU A 22 3.73 4.60 -12.77
C LEU A 22 4.53 5.37 -13.83
N SER A 23 4.25 6.66 -13.91
CA SER A 23 4.98 7.61 -14.76
C SER A 23 5.47 8.78 -13.92
N ASN A 24 6.55 9.41 -14.34
CA ASN A 24 7.02 10.61 -13.66
C ASN A 24 6.04 11.76 -13.94
N PHE A 25 5.52 12.39 -12.87
CA PHE A 25 4.57 13.48 -12.94
C PHE A 25 4.98 14.57 -11.93
N ALA A 26 5.16 15.80 -12.42
CA ALA A 26 5.49 16.94 -11.57
C ALA A 26 4.25 17.43 -10.81
N SER A 27 4.44 17.95 -9.61
CA SER A 27 3.33 18.48 -8.82
C SER A 27 2.70 19.68 -9.52
N GLN A 28 1.37 19.67 -9.62
CA GLN A 28 0.63 20.79 -10.21
C GLN A 28 0.49 21.98 -9.25
N THR A 29 0.53 21.73 -7.94
CA THR A 29 0.34 22.77 -6.91
C THR A 29 1.65 23.38 -6.43
N ALA A 30 2.74 22.62 -6.44
CA ALA A 30 4.03 23.06 -5.92
C ALA A 30 5.06 23.15 -7.06
N GLU A 31 5.48 24.37 -7.38
CA GLU A 31 6.42 24.62 -8.48
C GLU A 31 7.76 23.90 -8.23
N ARG A 32 8.28 23.19 -9.23
CA ARG A 32 9.57 22.46 -9.17
C ARG A 32 9.64 21.35 -8.12
N HIS A 33 8.50 20.91 -7.59
CA HIS A 33 8.43 19.76 -6.68
C HIS A 33 7.87 18.52 -7.38
N ASN A 34 8.37 17.36 -6.99
CA ASN A 34 7.81 16.05 -7.34
C ASN A 34 7.37 15.38 -6.05
N VAL A 35 6.07 15.33 -5.84
CA VAL A 35 5.45 14.71 -4.66
C VAL A 35 4.57 13.55 -5.10
N PRO A 36 4.48 12.48 -4.28
CA PRO A 36 3.51 11.42 -4.51
C PRO A 36 2.08 11.98 -4.46
N GLU A 37 1.41 11.96 -5.60
CA GLU A 37 0.05 12.54 -5.72
C GLU A 37 -0.95 11.80 -4.81
N ILE A 38 -0.76 10.51 -4.56
CA ILE A 38 -1.62 9.73 -3.65
C ILE A 38 -1.55 10.19 -2.19
N GLU A 39 -0.45 10.83 -1.79
CA GLU A 39 -0.27 11.38 -0.46
C GLU A 39 -0.68 12.85 -0.38
N ALA A 40 -0.45 13.62 -1.46
CA ALA A 40 -0.82 15.03 -1.53
C ALA A 40 -2.34 15.24 -1.62
N GLN A 41 -3.03 14.39 -2.40
CA GLN A 41 -4.48 14.46 -2.64
C GLN A 41 -4.98 15.85 -3.09
N THR A 42 -4.11 16.66 -3.69
CA THR A 42 -4.42 18.00 -4.18
C THR A 42 -5.09 17.99 -5.55
N SER A 43 -4.79 16.98 -6.34
CA SER A 43 -5.06 16.90 -7.78
C SER A 43 -5.96 15.69 -8.05
N PRO A 44 -7.30 15.80 -7.97
CA PRO A 44 -8.19 14.65 -8.06
C PRO A 44 -8.14 13.92 -9.41
N GLU A 45 -7.77 14.61 -10.48
CA GLU A 45 -7.69 14.07 -11.85
C GLU A 45 -6.53 13.07 -12.06
N VAL A 46 -5.52 13.08 -11.18
CA VAL A 46 -4.41 12.12 -11.21
C VAL A 46 -4.56 10.99 -10.20
N LEU A 47 -5.63 11.02 -9.40
CA LEU A 47 -6.01 9.95 -8.49
C LEU A 47 -6.88 8.93 -9.22
N LEU A 48 -6.51 7.66 -9.13
CA LEU A 48 -7.29 6.57 -9.71
C LEU A 48 -8.24 5.98 -8.66
N THR A 49 -9.25 5.23 -9.15
CA THR A 49 -10.23 4.60 -8.26
C THR A 49 -9.56 3.59 -7.32
N PRO A 50 -9.76 3.69 -6.00
CA PRO A 50 -9.26 2.71 -5.05
C PRO A 50 -9.85 1.31 -5.31
N LEU A 51 -9.02 0.28 -5.16
CA LEU A 51 -9.36 -1.11 -5.38
C LEU A 51 -9.17 -1.91 -4.09
N THR A 52 -10.23 -2.57 -3.64
CA THR A 52 -10.16 -3.46 -2.46
C THR A 52 -10.34 -4.90 -2.90
N ILE A 53 -9.35 -5.73 -2.57
CA ILE A 53 -9.40 -7.18 -2.81
C ILE A 53 -9.47 -7.85 -1.44
N ALA A 54 -10.57 -8.54 -1.16
CA ALA A 54 -10.77 -9.23 0.11
C ALA A 54 -10.91 -10.73 -0.14
N ARG A 55 -10.23 -11.52 0.70
CA ARG A 55 -10.48 -12.96 0.78
C ARG A 55 -11.61 -13.24 1.75
N ASN A 56 -11.51 -12.62 2.94
CA ASN A 56 -12.47 -12.69 4.04
C ASN A 56 -12.55 -11.29 4.69
N GLU A 57 -13.46 -11.09 5.65
CA GLU A 57 -13.58 -9.83 6.41
C GLU A 57 -12.27 -9.43 7.15
N ASN A 58 -11.44 -10.42 7.49
CA ASN A 58 -10.19 -10.25 8.23
C ASN A 58 -8.93 -10.20 7.35
N GLU A 59 -9.04 -10.54 6.06
CA GLU A 59 -7.93 -10.56 5.10
C GLU A 59 -8.31 -9.73 3.87
N ARG A 60 -7.73 -8.52 3.76
CA ARG A 60 -7.99 -7.62 2.63
C ARG A 60 -6.77 -6.79 2.29
N VAL A 61 -6.65 -6.42 1.02
CA VAL A 61 -5.65 -5.48 0.50
C VAL A 61 -6.41 -4.33 -0.17
N LEU A 62 -6.10 -3.11 0.26
CA LEU A 62 -6.54 -1.89 -0.38
C LEU A 62 -5.38 -1.34 -1.22
N ILE A 63 -5.66 -1.05 -2.49
CA ILE A 63 -4.74 -0.47 -3.45
C ILE A 63 -5.31 0.89 -3.84
N GLU A 64 -4.55 1.95 -3.61
CA GLU A 64 -4.89 3.32 -3.94
C GLU A 64 -3.86 3.82 -4.95
N PRO A 65 -4.15 3.75 -6.26
CA PRO A 65 -3.20 4.13 -7.30
C PRO A 65 -3.33 5.61 -7.68
N SER A 66 -2.23 6.18 -8.16
CA SER A 66 -2.16 7.49 -8.81
C SER A 66 -1.17 7.43 -9.98
N ILE A 67 -1.03 8.52 -10.72
CA ILE A 67 -0.14 8.59 -11.88
C ILE A 67 1.34 8.32 -11.57
N ASN A 68 1.83 8.74 -10.40
CA ASN A 68 3.25 8.69 -10.03
C ASN A 68 3.56 7.90 -8.75
N SER A 69 2.54 7.40 -8.06
CA SER A 69 2.68 6.67 -6.81
C SER A 69 1.50 5.73 -6.55
N VAL A 70 1.73 4.63 -5.83
CA VAL A 70 0.68 3.71 -5.37
C VAL A 70 0.81 3.51 -3.87
N ARG A 71 -0.31 3.61 -3.15
CA ARG A 71 -0.40 3.25 -1.74
C ARG A 71 -1.10 1.91 -1.59
N ILE A 72 -0.52 1.01 -0.81
CA ILE A 72 -1.02 -0.34 -0.56
C ILE A 72 -1.17 -0.52 0.95
N SER A 73 -2.37 -0.87 1.38
CA SER A 73 -2.69 -1.17 2.77
C SER A 73 -3.10 -2.64 2.89
N ILE A 74 -2.42 -3.40 3.74
CA ILE A 74 -2.65 -4.83 3.92
C ILE A 74 -3.22 -5.08 5.32
N LYS A 75 -4.39 -5.71 5.38
CA LYS A 75 -4.96 -6.27 6.61
C LYS A 75 -4.62 -7.77 6.66
N ILE A 76 -3.89 -8.16 7.69
CA ILE A 76 -3.48 -9.54 7.94
C ILE A 76 -4.48 -10.16 8.91
N LYS A 77 -4.82 -11.44 8.71
CA LYS A 77 -5.65 -12.19 9.67
C LYS A 77 -4.96 -12.27 11.02
N GLN A 78 -5.72 -12.04 12.07
CA GLN A 78 -5.30 -12.21 13.46
C GLN A 78 -6.35 -13.11 14.11
N ALA A 79 -5.95 -14.33 14.46
CA ALA A 79 -6.84 -15.32 15.10
C ALA A 79 -6.92 -15.11 16.61
N ASP A 80 -5.81 -14.70 17.23
CA ASP A 80 -5.66 -14.59 18.68
C ASP A 80 -5.01 -13.27 19.11
N GLU A 81 -5.14 -12.92 20.39
CA GLU A 81 -4.48 -11.75 20.99
C GLU A 81 -2.94 -11.81 20.87
N ILE A 82 -2.37 -13.01 20.93
CA ILE A 82 -0.93 -13.22 20.75
C ILE A 82 -0.52 -12.81 19.32
N GLU A 83 -1.29 -13.23 18.31
CA GLU A 83 -1.02 -12.83 16.92
C GLU A 83 -1.18 -11.33 16.71
N HIS A 84 -2.16 -10.70 17.38
CA HIS A 84 -2.31 -9.25 17.35
C HIS A 84 -1.04 -8.54 17.88
N ILE A 85 -0.52 -8.98 19.03
CA ILE A 85 0.72 -8.42 19.60
C ILE A 85 1.93 -8.69 18.70
N LEU A 86 2.03 -9.89 18.10
CA LEU A 86 3.10 -10.24 17.17
C LEU A 86 3.07 -9.36 15.92
N VAL A 87 1.91 -9.18 15.30
CA VAL A 87 1.75 -8.32 14.12
C VAL A 87 2.06 -6.87 14.46
N HIS A 88 1.59 -6.36 15.61
CA HIS A 88 1.91 -5.00 16.07
C HIS A 88 3.43 -4.81 16.26
N LYS A 89 4.10 -5.72 16.98
CA LYS A 89 5.56 -5.64 17.21
C LYS A 89 6.35 -5.79 15.92
N PHE A 90 5.95 -6.72 15.04
CA PHE A 90 6.60 -6.94 13.76
C PHE A 90 6.45 -5.74 12.82
N THR A 91 5.24 -5.18 12.75
CA THR A 91 4.98 -3.97 11.97
C THR A 91 5.80 -2.79 12.50
N ARG A 92 5.84 -2.59 13.83
CA ARG A 92 6.68 -1.56 14.46
C ARG A 92 8.17 -1.75 14.17
N PHE A 93 8.66 -2.99 14.18
CA PHE A 93 10.05 -3.31 13.85
C PHE A 93 10.39 -2.97 12.39
N LEU A 94 9.47 -3.26 11.46
CA LEU A 94 9.64 -2.96 10.04
C LEU A 94 9.59 -1.44 9.78
N THR A 95 8.67 -0.70 10.42
CA THR A 95 8.59 0.76 10.26
C THR A 95 9.78 1.50 10.85
N GLN A 96 10.39 0.99 11.92
CA GLN A 96 11.67 1.51 12.45
C GLN A 96 12.83 1.38 11.46
N ARG A 97 12.76 0.42 10.53
CA ARG A 97 13.76 0.20 9.46
C ARG A 97 13.33 0.74 8.10
N ALA A 98 12.29 1.58 8.05
CA ALA A 98 11.79 2.18 6.81
C ALA A 98 12.83 3.04 6.08
N GLU A 99 13.92 3.45 6.75
CA GLU A 99 15.05 4.12 6.09
C GLU A 99 15.82 3.20 5.14
N SER A 100 15.97 1.92 5.50
CA SER A 100 16.58 0.92 4.62
C SER A 100 15.57 0.35 3.61
N PHE A 101 14.28 0.32 3.98
CA PHE A 101 13.19 -0.10 3.12
C PHE A 101 12.42 1.10 2.59
N PHE A 102 12.92 1.70 1.51
CA PHE A 102 12.38 2.96 0.96
C PHE A 102 10.89 2.91 0.52
N ILE A 103 10.31 1.70 0.44
CA ILE A 103 8.89 1.44 0.13
C ILE A 103 7.97 1.40 1.36
N LEU A 104 8.55 1.33 2.57
CA LEU A 104 7.79 1.22 3.81
C LEU A 104 7.50 2.60 4.39
N ARG A 105 6.29 2.73 4.93
CA ARG A 105 5.83 3.98 5.52
C ARG A 105 6.19 4.04 7.00
N ARG A 106 6.73 5.18 7.46
CA ARG A 106 7.09 5.38 8.89
C ARG A 106 5.89 5.45 9.83
N LYS A 107 4.77 5.99 9.35
CA LYS A 107 3.52 6.12 10.10
C LYS A 107 2.37 5.51 9.32
N PRO A 108 1.58 4.58 9.90
CA PRO A 108 0.37 4.10 9.27
C PRO A 108 -0.69 5.22 9.20
N ILE A 109 -1.35 5.36 8.06
CA ILE A 109 -2.56 6.15 7.86
C ILE A 109 -3.76 5.38 8.43
N LYS A 110 -4.66 6.10 9.09
CA LYS A 110 -6.02 5.59 9.35
C LYS A 110 -6.80 5.55 8.04
N VAL A 111 -6.88 4.38 7.42
CA VAL A 111 -7.74 4.17 6.25
C VAL A 111 -9.20 4.20 6.70
N ARG A 112 -10.06 4.84 5.91
CA ARG A 112 -11.49 5.10 6.21
C ARG A 112 -12.30 3.84 6.57
N ASP A 113 -11.82 2.64 6.18
CA ASP A 113 -12.48 1.35 6.40
C ASP A 113 -11.75 0.37 7.34
N THR A 114 -10.61 0.74 7.93
CA THR A 114 -9.87 -0.13 8.86
C THR A 114 -9.49 0.61 10.14
N HIS A 115 -10.26 0.36 11.20
CA HIS A 115 -9.96 0.82 12.57
C HIS A 115 -8.75 0.10 13.21
N HIS A 116 -8.01 -0.74 12.48
CA HIS A 116 -6.90 -1.55 12.99
C HIS A 116 -5.62 -1.35 12.18
N GLU A 117 -4.48 -1.55 12.85
CA GLU A 117 -3.13 -1.42 12.32
C GLU A 117 -2.93 -2.24 11.04
N SER A 118 -2.99 -1.58 9.88
CA SER A 118 -2.65 -2.16 8.59
C SER A 118 -1.16 -1.94 8.28
N VAL A 119 -0.49 -2.94 7.72
CA VAL A 119 0.85 -2.75 7.16
C VAL A 119 0.69 -1.93 5.88
N GLN A 120 1.34 -0.77 5.83
CA GLN A 120 1.27 0.13 4.68
C GLN A 120 2.59 0.18 3.93
N ARG A 121 2.48 0.03 2.60
CA ARG A 121 3.57 0.20 1.65
C ARG A 121 3.19 1.31 0.69
N SER A 122 4.08 2.27 0.48
CA SER A 122 3.91 3.30 -0.54
C SER A 122 5.01 3.13 -1.57
N PHE A 123 4.63 2.83 -2.81
CA PHE A 123 5.54 2.75 -3.94
C PHE A 123 5.53 4.09 -4.67
N HIS A 124 6.70 4.68 -4.86
CA HIS A 124 6.89 5.90 -5.62
C HIS A 124 7.49 5.53 -6.99
N GLY A 125 7.10 6.22 -8.07
CA GLY A 125 7.59 5.93 -9.42
C GLY A 125 9.12 5.94 -9.55
N LEU A 126 9.80 6.75 -8.72
CA LEU A 126 11.27 6.79 -8.63
C LEU A 126 11.91 5.52 -8.02
N GLN A 127 11.13 4.64 -7.38
CA GLN A 127 11.61 3.42 -6.69
C GLN A 127 11.21 2.12 -7.40
N CYS A 128 10.40 2.17 -8.47
CA CYS A 128 9.92 0.98 -9.18
C CYS A 128 11.06 0.13 -9.79
N HIS A 129 12.20 0.73 -10.13
CA HIS A 129 13.36 -0.02 -10.65
C HIS A 129 13.95 -1.02 -9.65
N VAL A 130 13.72 -0.87 -8.35
CA VAL A 130 14.23 -1.78 -7.31
C VAL A 130 13.19 -2.84 -6.91
N ALA A 131 11.92 -2.65 -7.24
CA ALA A 131 10.84 -3.59 -6.89
C ALA A 131 10.51 -4.60 -8.01
N CYS A 132 10.92 -4.32 -9.25
CA CYS A 132 10.66 -5.15 -10.43
C CYS A 132 11.87 -6.00 -10.90
N ASN A 133 13.02 -5.89 -10.23
CA ASN A 133 14.20 -6.76 -10.40
C ASN A 133 14.42 -7.57 -9.12
#